data_AF-Q9QWM8-F1
#
_entry.id   AF-Q9QWM8-F1
#
_cell.length_a   1.000
_cell.length_b   1.000
_cell.length_c   1.000
_cell.angle_alpha   90.00
_cell.angle_beta   90.00
_cell.angle_gamma   90.00
#
_symmetry.space_group_name_H-M   'P 1'
#
loop_
_entity.id
_entity.type
_entity.pdbx_description
1 polymer ?
#
loop_
_entity_poly.entity_id
_entity_poly.type
_entity_poly.pdbx_seq_one_letter_code
_entity_poly.pdbx_strand_id
1 'polypeptide(L)' 'EKPYKCRGCEKSFTQCSTLRDHQKIHTGEKPYKCKDCGISFLWISSLRRHQKIHTGE' A
#
# COMPACT_ATOMS: atom_id res chain seq x y z
N GLU A 1 13.60 -11.93 15.40
CA GLU A 1 13.33 -12.91 14.33
C GLU A 1 12.14 -12.45 13.48
N LYS A 2 12.00 -12.95 12.24
CA LYS A 2 10.91 -12.58 11.30
C LYS A 2 9.97 -13.77 11.07
N PRO A 3 9.07 -14.09 12.01
CA PRO A 3 8.26 -15.31 11.94
C PRO A 3 7.20 -15.25 10.84
N TYR A 4 6.82 -14.06 10.37
CA TYR A 4 5.73 -13.88 9.41
C TYR A 4 6.25 -13.90 7.98
N LYS A 5 6.21 -15.07 7.33
CA LYS A 5 6.63 -15.25 5.94
C LYS A 5 5.49 -14.99 4.97
N CYS A 6 5.75 -14.27 3.88
CA CYS A 6 4.84 -14.19 2.76
C CYS A 6 4.83 -15.52 1.99
N ARG A 7 3.66 -15.94 1.49
CA ARG A 7 3.54 -17.13 0.64
C ARG A 7 3.67 -16.81 -0.86
N GLY A 8 3.45 -15.56 -1.24
CA GLY A 8 3.56 -15.09 -2.63
C GLY A 8 4.97 -14.63 -3.02
N CYS A 9 5.90 -14.54 -2.05
CA CYS A 9 7.31 -14.21 -2.27
C CYS A 9 8.14 -14.60 -1.04
N GLU A 10 9.46 -14.54 -1.13
CA GLU A 10 10.36 -14.96 -0.04
C GLU A 10 10.55 -13.92 1.09
N LYS A 11 9.73 -12.86 1.11
CA LYS A 11 9.83 -11.81 2.13
C LYS A 11 9.27 -12.27 3.47
N SER A 12 10.00 -11.93 4.54
CA SER A 12 9.62 -12.22 5.92
C SER A 12 9.55 -10.94 6.75
N PHE A 13 8.63 -10.89 7.71
CA PHE A 13 8.31 -9.72 8.53
C PHE A 13 8.31 -10.06 10.02
N THR A 14 8.55 -9.06 10.85
CA THR A 14 8.53 -9.16 12.32
C THR A 14 7.12 -9.05 12.89
N GLN A 15 6.17 -8.45 12.15
CA GLN A 15 4.79 -8.24 12.58
C GLN A 15 3.79 -8.77 11.55
N CYS A 16 2.70 -9.35 12.05
CA CYS A 16 1.60 -9.84 11.21
C CYS A 16 0.91 -8.71 10.43
N SER A 17 0.74 -7.53 11.06
CA SER A 17 0.17 -6.34 10.43
C SER A 17 0.94 -5.93 9.18
N THR A 18 2.28 -5.93 9.24
CA THR A 18 3.16 -5.62 8.11
C THR A 18 3.07 -6.67 7.01
N LEU A 19 2.99 -7.96 7.36
CA LEU A 19 2.78 -9.02 6.38
C LEU A 19 1.42 -8.86 5.68
N ARG A 20 0.34 -8.60 6.42
CA ARG A 20 -1.00 -8.39 5.86
C ARG A 20 -1.03 -7.18 4.92
N ASP A 21 -0.35 -6.10 5.32
CA ASP A 21 -0.24 -4.91 4.47
C ASP A 21 0.57 -5.19 3.20
N HIS A 22 1.69 -5.91 3.34
CA HIS A 22 2.48 -6.38 2.21
C HIS A 22 1.68 -7.26 1.26
N GLN A 23 0.82 -8.15 1.75
CA GLN A 23 0.04 -9.04 0.88
C GLN A 23 -0.86 -8.30 -0.12
N LYS A 24 -1.27 -7.06 0.17
CA LYS A 24 -2.05 -6.23 -0.74
C LYS A 24 -1.31 -5.95 -2.05
N ILE A 25 0.03 -5.94 -2.06
CA ILE A 25 0.80 -5.73 -3.29
C ILE A 25 0.57 -6.86 -4.30
N HIS A 26 0.29 -8.07 -3.82
CA HIS A 26 0.12 -9.24 -4.67
C HIS A 26 -1.27 -9.28 -5.32
N THR A 27 -2.28 -8.66 -4.69
CA THR A 27 -3.62 -8.56 -5.30
C THR A 27 -3.67 -7.49 -6.39
N GLY A 28 -2.77 -6.51 -6.34
CA GLY A 28 -2.75 -5.39 -7.29
C GLY A 28 -3.94 -4.44 -7.16
N GLU A 29 -4.87 -4.70 -6.24
CA GLU A 29 -6.04 -3.87 -6.00
C GLU A 29 -5.62 -2.53 -5.42
N LYS A 30 -6.08 -1.43 -6.03
CA LYS A 30 -5.77 -0.07 -5.58
C LYS A 30 -7.06 0.62 -5.16
N PRO A 31 -7.57 0.37 -3.94
CA PRO A 31 -8.88 0.87 -3.53
C PRO A 31 -8.91 2.40 -3.35
N TYR A 32 -7.76 3.05 -3.21
CA TYR A 32 -7.69 4.48 -2.92
C TYR A 32 -7.52 5.30 -4.20
N LYS A 33 -8.64 5.73 -4.79
CA LYS A 33 -8.64 6.55 -6.01
C LYS A 33 -8.58 8.05 -5.69
N CYS A 34 -7.67 8.77 -6.34
CA CYS A 34 -7.64 10.23 -6.37
C CYS A 34 -8.83 10.74 -7.17
N LYS A 35 -9.59 11.69 -6.59
CA LYS A 35 -10.77 12.26 -7.25
C LYS A 35 -10.40 13.26 -8.34
N ASP A 36 -9.26 13.93 -8.21
CA ASP A 36 -8.82 15.00 -9.11
C ASP A 36 -8.27 14.45 -10.44
N CYS A 37 -7.46 13.38 -10.39
CA CYS A 37 -6.80 12.81 -11.58
C CYS A 37 -7.15 11.33 -11.86
N GLY A 38 -7.94 10.69 -11.01
CA GLY A 38 -8.35 9.30 -11.18
C GLY A 38 -7.28 8.24 -10.88
N ILE A 39 -6.04 8.65 -10.53
CA ILE A 39 -4.96 7.73 -10.19
C ILE A 39 -5.31 6.96 -8.91
N SER A 40 -5.13 5.65 -8.94
CA SER A 40 -5.44 4.77 -7.81
C SER A 40 -4.17 4.34 -7.07
N PHE A 41 -4.26 4.23 -5.75
CA PHE A 41 -3.18 3.89 -4.83
C PHE A 41 -3.54 2.67 -3.98
N LEU A 42 -2.51 1.92 -3.59
CA LEU A 42 -2.64 0.76 -2.70
C LEU A 42 -2.90 1.16 -1.24
N TRP A 43 -2.37 2.33 -0.83
CA TRP A 43 -2.44 2.82 0.55
C TRP A 43 -2.98 4.25 0.62
N ILE A 44 -3.77 4.52 1.66
CA ILE A 44 -4.31 5.86 1.92
C ILE A 44 -3.22 6.90 2.18
N SER A 45 -2.12 6.52 2.82
CA SER A 45 -0.96 7.42 3.05
C SER A 45 -0.32 7.86 1.73
N SER A 46 -0.28 6.97 0.74
CA SER A 46 0.21 7.27 -0.60
C SER A 46 -0.74 8.21 -1.34
N LEU A 47 -2.06 7.98 -1.25
CA LEU A 47 -3.06 8.90 -1.78
C LEU A 47 -2.96 10.29 -1.13
N ARG A 48 -2.90 10.37 0.20
CA ARG A 48 -2.78 11.65 0.93
C ARG A 48 -1.53 12.43 0.53
N ARG A 49 -0.38 11.75 0.41
CA ARG A 49 0.85 12.38 -0.09
C ARG A 49 0.67 12.85 -1.52
N HIS A 50 0.06 12.04 -2.37
CA HIS A 50 -0.23 12.40 -3.75
C HIS A 50 -1.14 13.63 -3.84
N GLN A 51 -2.18 13.73 -3.01
CA GLN A 51 -3.12 14.86 -3.06
C GLN A 51 -2.44 16.21 -2.84
N LYS A 52 -1.30 16.25 -2.13
CA LYS A 52 -0.52 17.48 -1.95
C LYS A 52 -0.07 18.11 -3.27
N ILE A 53 0.13 17.30 -4.32
CA ILE A 53 0.52 17.83 -5.63
C ILE A 53 -0.60 18.64 -6.30
N HIS A 54 -1.86 18.35 -5.96
CA HIS A 54 -3.03 19.04 -6.52
C HIS A 54 -3.37 20.30 -5.74
N THR A 55 -3.07 20.31 -4.43
CA THR A 55 -3.35 21.47 -3.56
C THR A 55 -2.33 22.59 -3.69
N GLY A 56 -1.16 22.34 -4.32
CA GLY A 56 -0.19 23.39 -4.62
C GLY A 56 0.46 24.08 -3.40
N GLU A 57 0.31 23.51 -2.20
CA GLU A 57 0.98 23.87 -0.94
C GLU A 57 1.94 22.77 -0.49
#